data_AF-A0A392P5L0-F1
#
_entry.id   AF-A0A392P5L0-F1
#
_cell.length_a   1.000
_cell.length_b   1.000
_cell.length_c   1.000
_cell.angle_alpha   90.00
_cell.angle_beta   90.00
_cell.angle_gamma   90.00
#
_symmetry.space_group_name_H-M   'P 1'
#
loop_
_entity.id
_entity.type
_entity.pdbx_description
1 polymer ?
#
loop_
_entity_poly.entity_id
_entity_poly.type
_entity_poly.pdbx_seq_one_letter_code
_entity_poly.pdbx_strand_id
1 'polypeptide(L)'
;DLSFNNFTASAASDCQLLDVNLASSSSPSSNTSLSCLKMNLPCSGKPRYHSLFINCGGPDTEFDGNEYEADEHLRGISNFVPSASGKWAYSSTGVFLGNEKADYVARNLFSLNINDSEYYQTARIAP
;
A
#
# COMPACT_ATOMS: atom_id res chain seq x y z
N ASP A 1 2.63 21.56 -18.54
CA ASP A 1 1.60 20.76 -19.21
C ASP A 1 0.29 20.95 -18.45
N LEU A 2 -0.73 21.51 -19.09
CA LEU A 2 -2.04 21.78 -18.50
C LEU A 2 -3.11 21.42 -19.54
N SER A 3 -3.53 20.16 -19.56
CA SER A 3 -4.66 19.72 -20.36
C SER A 3 -5.97 19.98 -19.60
N PHE A 4 -6.91 20.67 -20.23
CA PHE A 4 -8.29 20.74 -19.74
C PHE A 4 -8.94 19.36 -19.86
N ASN A 5 -8.95 18.61 -18.76
CA ASN A 5 -9.63 17.33 -18.68
C ASN A 5 -11.08 17.56 -18.24
N ASN A 6 -12.03 17.17 -19.09
CA ASN A 6 -13.46 17.23 -18.80
C ASN A 6 -13.89 15.99 -18.00
N PHE A 7 -13.61 15.97 -16.69
CA PHE A 7 -13.96 14.87 -15.80
C PHE A 7 -15.48 14.86 -15.52
N THR A 8 -16.26 14.23 -16.39
CA THR A 8 -17.74 14.18 -16.34
C THR A 8 -18.31 12.82 -15.94
N ALA A 9 -17.49 11.78 -15.75
CA ALA A 9 -17.96 10.41 -15.52
C ALA A 9 -17.29 9.68 -14.34
N SER A 10 -18.17 8.96 -13.62
CA SER A 10 -18.05 7.96 -12.54
C SER A 10 -17.14 8.25 -11.34
N ALA A 11 -17.79 8.31 -10.17
CA ALA A 11 -17.17 7.97 -8.89
C ALA A 11 -16.60 6.54 -8.98
N ALA A 12 -15.32 6.36 -8.65
CA ALA A 12 -14.73 5.04 -8.57
C ALA A 12 -15.56 4.19 -7.61
N SER A 13 -15.93 2.98 -8.02
CA SER A 13 -16.67 2.04 -7.17
C SER A 13 -15.77 1.29 -6.19
N ASP A 14 -14.47 1.23 -6.49
CA ASP A 14 -13.43 0.66 -5.65
C ASP A 14 -12.18 1.55 -5.63
N CYS A 15 -11.34 1.38 -4.60
CA CYS A 15 -10.03 2.02 -4.47
C CYS A 15 -8.98 1.39 -5.38
N GLN A 16 -9.23 0.16 -5.84
CA GLN A 16 -8.39 -0.56 -6.78
C GLN A 16 -9.24 -1.07 -7.95
N LEU A 17 -9.33 -0.29 -9.03
CA LEU A 17 -10.06 -0.73 -10.22
C LEU A 17 -9.18 -1.58 -11.17
N LEU A 18 -7.88 -1.29 -11.28
CA LEU A 18 -6.86 -1.96 -12.11
C LEU A 18 -5.45 -1.52 -11.65
N ASP A 19 -4.37 -2.02 -12.26
CA ASP A 19 -2.99 -1.52 -12.12
C ASP A 19 -2.78 -0.15 -12.80
N VAL A 20 -3.66 0.82 -12.55
CA VAL A 20 -3.70 2.14 -13.20
C VAL A 20 -3.57 3.26 -12.19
N ASN A 21 -2.85 4.33 -12.56
CA ASN A 21 -2.76 5.54 -11.75
C ASN A 21 -3.90 6.48 -12.11
N LEU A 22 -5.00 6.39 -11.35
CA LEU A 22 -6.18 7.24 -11.54
C LEU A 22 -6.12 8.43 -10.59
N ALA A 23 -6.32 9.62 -11.14
CA ALA A 23 -6.55 10.82 -10.36
C ALA A 23 -8.04 11.15 -10.36
N SER A 24 -8.57 11.50 -9.21
CA SER A 24 -9.93 12.02 -9.05
C SER A 24 -9.88 13.30 -8.23
N SER A 25 -10.77 14.24 -8.55
CA SER A 25 -10.99 15.44 -7.75
C SER A 25 -12.44 15.45 -7.30
N SER A 26 -12.63 15.55 -5.99
CA SER A 26 -13.94 15.70 -5.38
C SER A 26 -13.95 16.94 -4.52
N SER A 27 -15.09 17.64 -4.47
CA SER A 27 -15.24 18.72 -3.49
C SER A 27 -15.11 18.17 -2.06
N PRO A 28 -14.59 18.94 -1.10
CA PRO A 28 -14.58 18.52 0.31
C PRO A 28 -15.97 18.21 0.88
N SER A 29 -17.02 18.77 0.26
CA SER A 29 -18.43 18.52 0.56
C SER A 29 -19.01 17.27 -0.11
N SER A 30 -18.23 16.60 -0.97
CA SER A 30 -18.67 15.41 -1.70
C SER A 30 -18.79 14.23 -0.74
N ASN A 31 -19.97 13.60 -0.74
CA ASN A 31 -20.26 12.49 0.13
C ASN A 31 -19.87 11.18 -0.58
N THR A 32 -18.61 10.75 -0.43
CA THR A 32 -18.10 9.49 -0.99
C THR A 32 -18.17 8.36 0.02
N SER A 33 -18.66 7.19 -0.43
CA SER A 33 -18.71 5.97 0.38
C SER A 33 -17.36 5.27 0.50
N LEU A 34 -16.42 5.53 -0.43
CA LEU A 34 -15.12 4.87 -0.44
C LEU A 34 -14.14 5.52 0.52
N SER A 35 -13.48 4.70 1.35
CA SER A 35 -12.50 5.15 2.34
C SER A 35 -11.31 5.87 1.69
N CYS A 36 -10.72 5.33 0.61
CA CYS A 36 -9.57 5.94 -0.08
C CYS A 36 -9.85 7.30 -0.72
N LEU A 37 -11.13 7.62 -0.99
CA LEU A 37 -11.52 8.91 -1.58
C LEU A 37 -11.88 9.94 -0.50
N LYS A 38 -11.93 9.55 0.77
CA LYS A 38 -12.18 10.49 1.87
C LYS A 38 -10.91 11.27 2.17
N MET A 39 -11.04 12.59 2.10
CA MET A 39 -9.96 13.50 2.46
C MET A 39 -9.47 13.18 3.89
N ASN A 40 -8.15 13.06 4.04
CA ASN A 40 -7.46 12.69 5.28
C ASN A 40 -7.71 11.27 5.82
N LEU A 41 -8.31 10.35 5.04
CA LEU A 41 -8.53 8.95 5.44
C LEU A 41 -9.06 8.81 6.90
N PRO A 42 -10.21 9.43 7.23
CA PRO A 42 -10.63 9.57 8.61
C PRO A 42 -10.90 8.20 9.25
N CYS A 43 -10.34 7.97 10.43
CA CYS A 43 -10.65 6.81 11.24
C CYS A 43 -12.14 6.80 11.59
N SER A 44 -12.83 5.67 11.37
CA SER A 44 -14.28 5.53 11.57
C SER A 44 -14.71 5.53 13.05
N GLY A 45 -13.77 5.63 13.99
CA GLY A 45 -14.05 5.61 15.42
C GLY A 45 -12.89 6.14 16.26
N LYS A 46 -12.98 5.94 17.57
CA LYS A 46 -11.91 6.31 18.51
C LYS A 46 -10.65 5.49 18.20
N PRO A 47 -9.45 6.09 18.22
CA PRO A 47 -8.19 5.36 18.07
C PRO A 47 -8.12 4.20 19.07
N ARG A 48 -7.87 2.99 18.56
CA ARG A 48 -7.73 1.77 19.38
C ARG A 48 -6.31 1.24 19.46
N TYR A 49 -5.46 1.64 18.52
CA TYR A 49 -4.10 1.15 18.36
C TYR A 49 -3.14 2.34 18.36
N HIS A 50 -1.95 2.14 18.93
CA HIS A 50 -0.89 3.15 18.98
C HIS A 50 0.43 2.67 18.36
N SER A 51 0.47 1.41 17.91
CA SER A 51 1.64 0.79 17.27
C SER A 51 1.20 0.04 16.03
N LEU A 52 2.10 -0.04 15.04
CA LEU A 52 1.91 -0.73 13.77
C LEU A 52 3.20 -1.45 13.41
N PHE A 53 3.09 -2.76 13.15
CA PHE A 53 4.20 -3.63 12.82
C PHE A 53 3.86 -4.36 11.52
N ILE A 54 4.67 -4.15 10.48
CA ILE A 54 4.42 -4.68 9.13
C ILE A 54 5.70 -5.37 8.66
N ASN A 55 5.59 -6.61 8.22
CA ASN A 55 6.68 -7.32 7.57
C ASN A 55 6.68 -7.05 6.07
N CYS A 56 7.32 -5.96 5.67
CA CYS A 56 7.31 -5.46 4.28
C CYS A 56 7.81 -6.52 3.28
N GLY A 57 6.96 -6.92 2.33
CA GLY A 57 7.29 -7.92 1.32
C GLY A 57 7.30 -9.38 1.82
N GLY A 58 6.93 -9.63 3.08
CA GLY A 58 7.02 -10.93 3.74
C GLY A 58 5.70 -11.37 4.40
N PRO A 59 5.65 -12.63 4.87
CA PRO A 59 4.50 -13.18 5.59
C PRO A 59 4.41 -12.62 7.02
N ASP A 60 3.36 -12.99 7.76
CA ASP A 60 3.27 -12.71 9.19
C ASP A 60 4.50 -13.28 9.93
N THR A 61 5.04 -12.52 10.88
CA THR A 61 6.21 -12.96 11.67
C THR A 61 6.19 -12.35 13.06
N GLU A 62 6.91 -12.98 13.99
CA GLU A 62 7.19 -12.41 15.30
C GLU A 62 8.64 -11.93 15.34
N PHE A 63 8.87 -10.71 15.81
CA PHE A 63 10.21 -10.17 15.99
C PHE A 63 10.25 -9.18 17.16
N ASP A 64 11.25 -9.30 18.04
CA ASP A 64 11.41 -8.47 19.24
C ASP A 64 10.14 -8.38 20.11
N GLY A 65 9.42 -9.50 20.25
CA GLY A 65 8.18 -9.60 21.02
C GLY A 65 6.96 -8.90 20.41
N ASN A 66 7.01 -8.53 19.13
CA ASN A 66 5.89 -7.94 18.40
C ASN A 66 5.45 -8.84 17.24
N GLU A 67 4.15 -8.93 17.02
CA GLU A 67 3.55 -9.58 15.85
C GLU A 67 3.51 -8.58 14.68
N TYR A 68 4.20 -8.90 13.59
CA TYR A 68 4.23 -8.14 12.34
C TYR A 68 3.23 -8.73 11.35
N GLU A 69 2.36 -7.88 10.80
CA GLU A 69 1.38 -8.28 9.79
C GLU A 69 2.04 -8.46 8.42
N ALA A 70 1.57 -9.46 7.68
CA ALA A 70 2.03 -9.80 6.34
C ALA A 70 1.83 -8.68 5.30
N ASP A 71 2.84 -8.46 4.45
CA ASP A 71 2.76 -7.68 3.21
C ASP A 71 3.26 -8.54 2.03
N GLU A 72 2.44 -9.47 1.57
CA GLU A 72 2.86 -10.45 0.54
C GLU A 72 2.53 -10.02 -0.90
N HIS A 73 1.93 -8.84 -1.08
CA HIS A 73 1.40 -8.46 -2.39
C HIS A 73 2.53 -8.16 -3.39
N LEU A 74 2.67 -8.96 -4.45
CA LEU A 74 3.84 -8.86 -5.34
C LEU A 74 3.75 -7.73 -6.37
N ARG A 75 2.57 -7.14 -6.57
CA ARG A 75 2.35 -6.06 -7.53
C ARG A 75 2.66 -4.70 -6.91
N GLY A 76 3.15 -3.76 -7.74
CA GLY A 76 3.49 -2.43 -7.25
C GLY A 76 3.49 -1.30 -8.29
N ILE A 77 3.06 -1.51 -9.53
CA ILE A 77 3.00 -0.43 -10.54
C ILE A 77 2.00 0.66 -10.11
N SER A 78 0.75 0.28 -9.85
CA SER A 78 -0.24 1.19 -9.29
C SER A 78 -1.25 0.38 -8.50
N ASN A 79 -1.00 0.26 -7.20
CA ASN A 79 -1.75 -0.66 -6.35
C ASN A 79 -2.14 0.02 -5.05
N PHE A 80 -3.38 -0.23 -4.63
CA PHE A 80 -3.88 0.00 -3.28
C PHE A 80 -4.36 -1.34 -2.72
N VAL A 81 -3.68 -1.84 -1.69
CA VAL A 81 -3.93 -3.16 -1.12
C VAL A 81 -4.21 -3.00 0.37
N PRO A 82 -5.48 -3.03 0.81
CA PRO A 82 -5.80 -3.04 2.23
C PRO A 82 -5.31 -4.33 2.88
N SER A 83 -4.79 -4.23 4.11
CA SER A 83 -4.41 -5.40 4.88
C SER A 83 -5.65 -6.24 5.25
N ALA A 84 -5.46 -7.53 5.52
CA ALA A 84 -6.55 -8.41 5.94
C ALA A 84 -7.24 -7.91 7.23
N SER A 85 -6.48 -7.23 8.10
CA SER A 85 -7.02 -6.64 9.33
C SER A 85 -7.78 -5.33 9.10
N GLY A 86 -7.63 -4.72 7.92
CA GLY A 86 -8.19 -3.41 7.58
C GLY A 86 -7.59 -2.25 8.39
N LYS A 87 -6.48 -2.47 9.11
CA LYS A 87 -5.82 -1.46 9.95
C LYS A 87 -4.83 -0.58 9.17
N TRP A 88 -4.31 -1.08 8.06
CA TRP A 88 -3.36 -0.38 7.20
C TRP A 88 -3.55 -0.81 5.74
N ALA A 89 -2.88 -0.14 4.81
CA ALA A 89 -2.89 -0.50 3.40
C ALA A 89 -1.54 -0.17 2.76
N TYR A 90 -1.10 -1.01 1.83
CA TYR A 90 -0.01 -0.69 0.92
C TYR A 90 -0.54 0.15 -0.24
N SER A 91 0.17 1.22 -0.57
CA SER A 91 -0.13 2.06 -1.74
C SER A 91 1.15 2.35 -2.51
N SER A 92 1.13 2.17 -3.83
CA SER A 92 2.25 2.51 -4.70
C SER A 92 1.78 3.07 -6.03
N THR A 93 2.64 3.87 -6.65
CA THR A 93 2.43 4.44 -7.98
C THR A 93 3.75 4.48 -8.74
N GLY A 94 3.72 4.17 -10.03
CA GLY A 94 4.87 4.30 -10.92
C GLY A 94 5.56 2.97 -11.22
N VAL A 95 6.47 3.03 -12.17
CA VAL A 95 7.23 1.88 -12.64
C VAL A 95 8.65 2.00 -12.11
N PHE A 96 9.07 1.09 -11.24
CA PHE A 96 10.41 1.14 -10.63
C PHE A 96 11.48 1.09 -11.72
N LEU A 97 12.28 2.16 -11.83
CA LEU A 97 13.30 2.34 -12.87
C LEU A 97 12.78 2.15 -14.31
N GLY A 98 11.49 2.37 -14.56
CA GLY A 98 10.89 2.19 -15.89
C GLY A 98 10.75 0.73 -16.36
N ASN A 99 11.00 -0.25 -15.48
CA ASN A 99 10.78 -1.66 -15.77
C ASN A 99 9.41 -2.14 -15.24
N GLU A 100 8.43 -2.31 -16.13
CA GLU A 100 7.07 -2.80 -15.80
C GLU A 100 7.07 -4.23 -15.24
N LYS A 101 8.15 -4.98 -15.45
CA LYS A 101 8.32 -6.35 -14.94
C LYS A 101 9.29 -6.41 -13.77
N ALA A 102 9.62 -5.27 -13.16
CA ALA A 102 10.44 -5.25 -11.96
C ALA A 102 9.74 -5.99 -10.82
N ASP A 103 10.55 -6.62 -9.97
CA ASP A 103 10.08 -7.07 -8.68
C ASP A 103 9.84 -5.85 -7.77
N TYR A 104 8.72 -5.85 -7.06
CA TYR A 104 8.36 -4.82 -6.07
C TYR A 104 8.67 -5.26 -4.63
N VAL A 105 9.29 -6.44 -4.50
CA VAL A 105 9.75 -7.02 -3.24
C VAL A 105 11.19 -7.45 -3.45
N ALA A 106 12.10 -6.89 -2.66
CA ALA A 106 13.46 -7.37 -2.56
C ALA A 106 13.49 -8.61 -1.67
N ARG A 107 14.24 -9.63 -2.08
CA ARG A 107 14.53 -10.82 -1.27
C ARG A 107 16.03 -10.91 -1.03
N ASN A 108 16.41 -11.20 0.20
CA ASN A 108 17.77 -11.51 0.54
C ASN A 108 18.13 -12.90 0.00
N LEU A 109 19.26 -12.99 -0.71
CA LEU A 109 19.77 -14.24 -1.29
C LEU A 109 21.01 -14.77 -0.56
N PHE A 110 21.51 -14.01 0.42
CA PHE A 110 22.74 -14.28 1.12
C PHE A 110 22.48 -14.57 2.60
N SER A 111 23.32 -15.40 3.20
CA SER A 111 23.27 -15.61 4.64
C SER A 111 23.70 -14.35 5.36
N LEU A 112 22.87 -13.87 6.28
CA LEU A 112 23.20 -12.76 7.16
C LEU A 112 23.79 -13.31 8.46
N ASN A 113 24.98 -12.84 8.84
CA ASN A 113 25.61 -13.18 10.12
C ASN A 113 25.25 -12.15 11.19
N ILE A 114 23.95 -12.03 11.48
CA ILE A 114 23.37 -11.17 12.50
C ILE A 114 22.31 -11.97 13.27
N ASN A 115 21.98 -11.51 14.48
CA ASN A 115 20.83 -12.05 15.20
C ASN A 115 19.54 -11.74 14.44
N ASP A 116 18.58 -12.65 14.53
CA ASP A 116 17.22 -12.50 13.99
C ASP A 116 17.22 -12.20 12.47
N SER A 117 18.15 -12.86 11.77
CA SER A 117 18.36 -12.72 10.33
C SER A 117 17.10 -12.99 9.48
N GLU A 118 16.15 -13.75 10.01
CA GLU A 118 14.86 -14.07 9.39
C GLU A 118 13.99 -12.85 9.15
N TYR A 119 14.12 -11.80 9.97
CA TYR A 119 13.38 -10.56 9.80
C TYR A 119 13.90 -9.72 8.62
N TYR A 120 15.19 -9.83 8.29
CA TYR A 120 15.86 -9.04 7.25
C TYR A 120 15.87 -9.75 5.88
N GLN A 121 14.92 -10.64 5.64
CA GLN A 121 14.84 -11.46 4.42
C GLN A 121 14.09 -10.77 3.29
N THR A 122 13.18 -9.84 3.61
CA THR A 122 12.32 -9.19 2.62
C THR A 122 12.22 -7.69 2.85
N ALA A 123 12.01 -6.93 1.77
CA ALA A 123 11.70 -5.51 1.85
C ALA A 123 10.84 -5.06 0.66
N ARG A 124 10.04 -4.01 0.86
CA ARG A 124 9.31 -3.35 -0.24
C ARG A 124 10.23 -2.45 -1.05
N ILE A 125 10.07 -2.50 -2.36
CA ILE A 125 10.70 -1.56 -3.29
C ILE A 125 9.63 -0.51 -3.68
N ALA A 126 9.95 0.76 -3.48
CA ALA A 126 9.12 1.89 -3.89
C ALA A 126 9.67 2.51 -5.20
N PRO A 127 8.84 2.74 -6.22
CA PRO A 127 9.17 3.52 -7.42
C PRO A 127 9.59 4.97 -7.15
#